data_AF-A0A952I1I9-F1
#
_entry.id   AF-A0A952I1I9-F1
#
_cell.length_a   1.000
_cell.length_b   1.000
_cell.length_c   1.000
_cell.angle_alpha   90.00
_cell.angle_beta   90.00
_cell.angle_gamma   90.00
#
_symmetry.space_group_name_H-M   'P 1'
#
loop_
_entity.id
_entity.type
_entity.pdbx_description
1 polymer ?
#
loop_
_entity_poly.entity_id
_entity_poly.type
_entity_poly.pdbx_seq_one_letter_code
_entity_poly.pdbx_strand_id
1 'polypeptide(L)'
;MKRTFTQNLIYKTKYLFAFVLTFSISAIYIQAASFDGKNPVQKVESSSFNNAGDLEVKLYPNPYKEGPINLEIESGSLESLDITLYNTIGKVLYNKQINPTSSFTELSITPEIKLTPGLYFMSVSSSNFKIAKKLIVSE
;
A
#
# COMPACT_ATOMS: atom_id res chain seq x y z
N MET A 1 -10.95 -60.65 -18.37
CA MET A 1 -11.84 -59.50 -18.13
C MET A 1 -11.16 -58.29 -17.43
N LYS A 2 -9.83 -58.07 -17.60
CA LYS A 2 -9.11 -56.95 -16.94
C LYS A 2 -8.59 -55.85 -17.90
N ARG A 3 -8.60 -56.10 -19.22
CA ARG A 3 -8.05 -55.18 -20.25
C ARG A 3 -8.98 -53.99 -20.60
N THR A 4 -10.29 -54.12 -20.40
CA THR A 4 -11.27 -53.08 -20.73
C THR A 4 -11.38 -51.99 -19.67
N PHE A 5 -11.07 -52.32 -18.41
CA PHE A 5 -11.13 -51.37 -17.29
C PHE A 5 -9.98 -50.35 -17.33
N THR A 6 -8.75 -50.81 -17.60
CA THR A 6 -7.58 -49.94 -17.73
C THR A 6 -7.66 -49.02 -18.94
N GLN A 7 -8.21 -49.49 -20.06
CA GLN A 7 -8.45 -48.65 -21.25
C GLN A 7 -9.41 -47.49 -20.92
N ASN A 8 -10.57 -47.77 -20.31
CA ASN A 8 -11.53 -46.72 -19.94
C ASN A 8 -10.99 -45.70 -18.93
N LEU A 9 -10.09 -46.13 -18.04
CA LEU A 9 -9.44 -45.23 -17.08
C LEU A 9 -8.44 -44.29 -17.76
N ILE A 10 -7.69 -44.78 -18.75
CA ILE A 10 -6.74 -43.98 -19.55
C ILE A 10 -7.48 -42.98 -20.45
N TYR A 11 -8.62 -43.36 -21.05
CA TYR A 11 -9.41 -42.42 -21.85
C TYR A 11 -9.97 -41.30 -20.97
N LYS A 12 -10.54 -41.61 -19.80
CA LYS A 12 -11.07 -40.59 -18.88
C LYS A 12 -9.99 -39.61 -18.39
N THR A 13 -8.78 -40.07 -18.10
CA THR A 13 -7.68 -39.18 -17.69
C THR A 13 -7.15 -38.31 -18.84
N LYS A 14 -7.14 -38.81 -20.08
CA LYS A 14 -6.79 -37.99 -21.26
C LYS A 14 -7.82 -36.88 -21.54
N TYR A 15 -9.11 -37.18 -21.44
CA TYR A 15 -10.16 -36.16 -21.62
C TYR A 15 -10.18 -35.14 -20.49
N LEU A 16 -9.90 -35.56 -19.25
CA LEU A 16 -9.77 -34.64 -18.11
C LEU A 16 -8.61 -33.65 -18.31
N PHE A 17 -7.47 -34.12 -18.81
CA PHE A 17 -6.30 -33.27 -19.07
C PHE A 17 -6.51 -32.31 -20.26
N ALA A 18 -7.22 -32.77 -21.30
CA ALA A 18 -7.59 -31.92 -22.44
C ALA A 18 -8.57 -30.80 -22.05
N PHE A 19 -9.47 -31.04 -21.09
CA PHE A 19 -10.47 -30.07 -20.63
C PHE A 19 -9.86 -28.91 -19.81
N VAL A 20 -8.83 -29.19 -19.00
CA VAL A 20 -8.14 -28.16 -18.19
C VAL A 20 -7.35 -27.19 -19.07
N LEU A 21 -6.70 -27.69 -20.13
CA LEU A 21 -5.91 -26.88 -21.06
C LEU A 21 -6.76 -25.89 -21.85
N THR A 22 -7.98 -26.26 -22.26
CA THR A 22 -8.88 -25.34 -22.99
C THR A 22 -9.44 -24.22 -22.12
N PHE A 23 -9.65 -24.47 -20.82
CA PHE A 23 -10.19 -23.46 -19.91
C PHE A 23 -9.17 -22.36 -19.60
N SER A 24 -7.89 -22.72 -19.49
CA SER A 24 -6.79 -21.75 -19.34
C SER A 24 -6.61 -20.88 -20.58
N ILE A 25 -6.75 -21.46 -21.78
CA ILE A 25 -6.60 -20.71 -23.03
C ILE A 25 -7.75 -19.71 -23.21
N SER A 26 -8.99 -20.07 -22.90
CA SER A 26 -10.12 -19.12 -22.99
C SER A 26 -10.01 -17.93 -22.03
N ALA A 27 -9.44 -18.11 -20.84
CA ALA A 27 -9.27 -17.02 -19.88
C ALA A 27 -8.29 -15.94 -20.37
N ILE A 28 -7.26 -16.35 -21.13
CA ILE A 28 -6.25 -15.44 -21.69
C ILE A 28 -6.86 -14.54 -22.78
N TYR A 29 -7.79 -15.06 -23.60
CA TYR A 29 -8.44 -14.27 -24.66
C TYR A 29 -9.40 -13.20 -24.11
N ILE A 30 -10.06 -13.45 -22.98
CA ILE A 30 -11.00 -12.47 -22.38
C ILE A 30 -10.24 -11.24 -21.85
N GLN A 31 -9.02 -11.42 -21.33
CA GLN A 31 -8.22 -10.30 -20.82
C GLN A 31 -7.67 -9.40 -21.95
N ALA A 32 -7.34 -9.99 -23.12
CA ALA A 32 -6.80 -9.24 -24.26
C ALA A 32 -7.87 -8.50 -25.07
N ALA A 33 -9.09 -9.04 -25.16
CA ALA A 33 -10.20 -8.41 -25.89
C ALA A 33 -10.76 -7.15 -25.19
N SER A 34 -10.46 -6.96 -23.90
CA SER A 34 -10.86 -5.77 -23.14
C SER A 34 -9.88 -4.60 -23.23
N PHE A 35 -8.78 -4.73 -23.99
CA PHE A 35 -7.84 -3.63 -24.24
C PHE A 35 -8.12 -2.96 -25.60
N ASP A 36 -9.36 -2.47 -25.80
CA ASP A 36 -9.60 -1.49 -26.86
C ASP A 36 -9.04 -0.15 -26.36
N GLY A 37 -7.90 0.25 -26.91
CA GLY A 37 -7.18 1.50 -26.63
C GLY A 37 -7.95 2.78 -27.03
N LYS A 38 -9.28 2.73 -26.97
CA LYS A 38 -10.23 3.82 -27.23
C LYS A 38 -11.00 4.25 -25.99
N ASN A 39 -10.75 3.64 -24.83
CA ASN A 39 -11.09 4.34 -23.59
C ASN A 39 -10.22 5.60 -23.57
N PRO A 40 -10.79 6.82 -23.58
CA PRO A 40 -9.98 8.00 -23.36
C PRO A 40 -9.23 7.72 -22.07
N VAL A 41 -7.90 7.77 -22.14
CA VAL A 41 -7.05 7.83 -20.94
C VAL A 41 -7.75 8.84 -20.07
N GLN A 42 -8.39 8.38 -18.98
CA GLN A 42 -8.90 9.32 -18.01
C GLN A 42 -7.66 10.08 -17.64
N LYS A 43 -7.60 11.33 -18.08
CA LYS A 43 -6.59 12.28 -17.66
C LYS A 43 -6.72 12.21 -16.15
N VAL A 44 -5.80 11.48 -15.51
CA VAL A 44 -5.67 11.50 -14.07
C VAL A 44 -5.18 12.90 -13.86
N GLU A 45 -6.14 13.83 -13.74
CA GLU A 45 -5.86 15.12 -13.19
C GLU A 45 -5.18 14.78 -11.88
N SER A 46 -3.93 15.18 -11.77
CA SER A 46 -3.25 15.23 -10.50
C SER A 46 -4.12 16.12 -9.63
N SER A 47 -5.12 15.52 -8.98
CA SER A 47 -5.84 16.12 -7.89
C SER A 47 -4.78 16.25 -6.83
N SER A 48 -4.10 17.40 -6.86
CA SER A 48 -3.36 17.89 -5.73
C SER A 48 -4.32 17.74 -4.55
N PHE A 49 -3.98 16.87 -3.58
CA PHE A 49 -4.73 16.70 -2.35
C PHE A 49 -4.58 18.01 -1.54
N ASN A 50 -5.22 19.07 -2.01
CA ASN A 50 -5.27 20.38 -1.38
C ASN A 50 -6.72 20.59 -0.94
N ASN A 51 -7.08 19.88 0.13
CA ASN A 51 -8.01 20.30 1.19
C ASN A 51 -8.42 19.08 2.00
N ALA A 52 -7.48 18.52 2.76
CA ALA A 52 -7.86 18.11 4.10
C ALA A 52 -7.99 19.42 4.87
N GLY A 53 -9.23 19.88 5.11
CA GLY A 53 -9.48 21.11 5.85
C GLY A 53 -8.67 21.11 7.14
N ASP A 54 -7.87 22.15 7.33
CA ASP A 54 -7.05 22.48 8.50
C ASP A 54 -6.10 21.39 9.05
N LEU A 55 -5.80 20.32 8.32
CA LEU A 55 -4.85 19.30 8.78
C LEU A 55 -3.41 19.66 8.38
N GLU A 56 -2.63 20.15 9.35
CA GLU A 56 -1.20 20.39 9.22
C GLU A 56 -0.40 19.25 9.86
N VAL A 57 0.63 18.77 9.17
CA VAL A 57 1.55 17.75 9.69
C VAL A 57 2.98 18.20 9.44
N LYS A 58 3.78 18.29 10.49
CA LYS A 58 5.22 18.65 10.45
C LYS A 58 6.06 17.49 10.96
N LEU A 59 7.21 17.28 10.33
CA LEU A 59 8.12 16.18 10.63
C LEU A 59 9.55 16.75 10.69
N TYR A 60 10.22 16.58 11.83
CA TYR A 60 11.57 17.11 12.02
C TYR A 60 12.42 16.24 12.97
N PRO A 61 13.76 16.27 12.84
CA PRO A 61 14.51 16.97 11.79
C PRO A 61 14.35 16.30 10.42
N ASN A 62 14.50 17.09 9.35
CA ASN A 62 14.53 16.61 7.98
C ASN A 62 15.54 17.45 7.19
N PRO A 63 16.73 16.93 6.83
CA PRO A 63 17.16 15.53 6.97
C PRO A 63 17.33 15.05 8.43
N TYR A 64 17.02 13.78 8.66
CA TYR A 64 17.24 13.06 9.91
C TYR A 64 18.61 12.35 9.90
N LYS A 65 19.29 12.33 11.05
CA LYS A 65 20.58 11.64 11.25
C LYS A 65 20.51 10.60 12.33
N GLU A 66 20.11 11.02 13.52
CA GLU A 66 20.02 10.18 14.70
C GLU A 66 19.05 10.78 15.73
N GLY A 67 18.73 10.01 16.77
CA GLY A 67 17.82 10.44 17.85
C GLY A 67 16.34 10.25 17.51
N PRO A 68 15.44 10.92 18.25
CA PRO A 68 14.01 10.84 17.98
C PRO A 68 13.62 11.66 16.74
N ILE A 69 12.58 11.20 16.05
CA ILE A 69 11.87 11.94 15.01
C ILE A 69 10.63 12.54 15.64
N ASN A 70 10.48 13.86 15.56
CA ASN A 70 9.32 14.56 16.10
C ASN A 70 8.27 14.74 15.00
N LEU A 71 7.03 14.45 15.36
CA LEU A 71 5.84 14.57 14.52
C LEU A 71 4.83 15.48 15.22
N GLU A 72 4.52 16.60 14.58
CA GLU A 72 3.44 17.50 15.01
C GLU A 72 2.26 17.35 14.07
N ILE A 73 1.07 17.28 14.64
CA ILE A 73 -0.20 17.14 13.94
C ILE A 73 -1.15 18.19 14.50
N GLU A 74 -1.66 19.06 13.65
CA GLU A 74 -2.65 20.07 13.98
C GLU A 74 -3.89 19.89 13.09
N SER A 75 -5.08 19.82 13.69
CA SER A 75 -6.35 19.76 12.96
C SER A 75 -7.52 20.21 13.82
N GLY A 76 -8.56 20.77 13.20
CA GLY A 76 -9.79 21.17 13.90
C GLY A 76 -10.51 20.01 14.61
N SER A 77 -10.34 18.77 14.13
CA SER A 77 -10.83 17.56 14.80
C SER A 77 -9.92 16.38 14.50
N LEU A 78 -9.35 15.77 15.53
CA LEU A 78 -8.53 14.58 15.42
C LEU A 78 -9.30 13.38 15.97
N GLU A 79 -9.65 12.45 15.09
CA GLU A 79 -10.12 11.11 15.47
C GLU A 79 -8.92 10.18 15.73
N SER A 80 -9.18 8.87 15.86
CA SER A 80 -8.11 7.87 15.95
C SER A 80 -7.15 7.99 14.75
N LEU A 81 -5.86 8.15 15.05
CA LEU A 81 -4.81 8.30 14.05
C LEU A 81 -3.90 7.07 14.04
N ASP A 82 -3.66 6.55 12.85
CA ASP A 82 -2.64 5.56 12.57
C ASP A 82 -1.40 6.23 11.97
N ILE A 83 -0.29 6.11 12.69
CA ILE A 83 1.00 6.70 12.31
C ILE A 83 1.93 5.58 11.91
N THR A 84 2.46 5.64 10.69
CA THR A 84 3.30 4.58 10.13
C THR A 84 4.52 5.15 9.43
N LEU A 85 5.71 4.67 9.80
CA LEU A 85 6.95 4.90 9.08
C LEU A 85 7.25 3.70 8.19
N TYR A 86 7.52 3.93 6.91
CA TYR A 86 7.89 2.88 5.98
C TYR A 86 8.93 3.36 4.95
N ASN A 87 9.67 2.41 4.39
CA ASN A 87 10.64 2.68 3.32
C ASN A 87 9.98 2.70 1.93
N THR A 88 10.77 2.93 0.88
CA THR A 88 10.27 3.02 -0.51
C THR A 88 9.63 1.75 -1.06
N ILE A 89 9.91 0.57 -0.48
CA ILE A 89 9.27 -0.70 -0.87
C ILE A 89 8.02 -1.02 -0.02
N GLY A 90 7.64 -0.13 0.91
CA GLY A 90 6.47 -0.30 1.78
C GLY A 90 6.71 -1.14 3.03
N LYS A 91 7.97 -1.50 3.34
CA LYS A 91 8.30 -2.18 4.61
C LYS A 91 8.05 -1.23 5.78
N VAL A 92 7.18 -1.62 6.69
CA VAL A 92 6.89 -0.89 7.94
C VAL A 92 8.06 -1.02 8.91
N LEU A 93 8.47 0.11 9.49
CA LEU A 93 9.58 0.25 10.43
C LEU A 93 9.13 0.78 11.80
N TYR A 94 7.96 1.41 11.81
CA TYR A 94 7.27 1.86 13.02
C TYR A 94 5.79 1.96 12.70
N ASN A 95 4.94 1.56 13.64
CA ASN A 95 3.51 1.77 13.58
C ASN A 95 2.98 2.08 14.99
N LYS A 96 2.12 3.09 15.09
CA LYS A 96 1.45 3.42 16.35
C LYS A 96 0.08 4.02 16.06
N GLN A 97 -0.93 3.50 16.74
CA GLN A 97 -2.25 4.10 16.81
C GLN A 97 -2.33 5.02 18.04
N ILE A 98 -2.95 6.19 17.87
CA ILE A 98 -3.22 7.12 18.96
C ILE A 98 -4.64 7.66 18.86
N ASN A 99 -5.18 8.10 20.00
CA ASN A 99 -6.46 8.80 20.07
C ASN A 99 -6.18 10.19 20.66
N PRO A 100 -5.94 11.21 19.83
CA PRO A 100 -5.69 12.57 20.29
C PRO A 100 -6.84 13.10 21.15
N THR A 101 -6.48 13.87 22.17
CA THR A 101 -7.44 14.55 23.05
C THR A 101 -7.54 16.05 22.79
N SER A 102 -6.74 16.56 21.83
CA SER A 102 -6.51 17.96 21.52
C SER A 102 -6.42 18.13 20.00
N SER A 103 -6.71 19.32 19.49
CA SER A 103 -6.50 19.71 18.08
C SER A 103 -5.02 19.71 17.69
N PHE A 104 -4.12 19.83 18.68
CA PHE A 104 -2.68 19.73 18.50
C PHE A 104 -2.12 18.50 19.22
N THR A 105 -1.29 17.73 18.52
CA THR A 105 -0.61 16.54 19.03
C THR A 105 0.85 16.54 18.63
N GLU A 106 1.74 16.30 19.59
CA GLU A 106 3.17 16.12 19.37
C GLU A 106 3.59 14.71 19.79
N LEU A 107 4.42 14.07 18.97
CA LEU A 107 4.93 12.72 19.23
C LEU A 107 6.42 12.65 18.95
N SER A 108 7.13 12.03 19.89
CA SER A 108 8.53 11.65 19.71
C SER A 108 8.58 10.17 19.29
N ILE A 109 9.10 9.91 18.10
CA ILE A 109 9.14 8.60 17.46
C ILE A 109 10.60 8.12 17.42
N THR A 110 10.85 6.97 18.06
CA THR A 110 12.14 6.28 17.97
C THR A 110 11.93 4.99 17.19
N PRO A 111 12.44 4.87 15.96
CA PRO A 111 12.36 3.64 15.19
C PRO A 111 12.99 2.45 15.94
N GLU A 112 12.40 1.27 15.84
CA GLU A 112 12.93 0.05 16.50
C GLU A 112 14.31 -0.36 15.99
N ILE A 113 14.61 0.02 14.74
CA ILE A 113 15.87 -0.26 14.07
C ILE A 113 16.47 1.04 13.52
N LYS A 114 17.80 1.12 13.52
CA LYS A 114 18.53 2.24 12.93
C LYS A 114 18.16 2.37 11.45
N LEU A 115 17.70 3.55 11.06
CA LEU A 115 17.39 3.87 9.67
C LEU A 115 18.69 3.99 8.88
N THR A 116 18.77 3.33 7.73
CA THR A 116 19.87 3.53 6.79
C THR A 116 19.65 4.82 5.98
N PRO A 117 20.70 5.50 5.50
CA PRO A 117 20.56 6.65 4.62
C PRO A 117 19.63 6.36 3.43
N GLY A 118 18.73 7.30 3.12
CA GLY A 118 17.74 7.13 2.06
C GLY A 118 16.44 7.90 2.28
N LEU A 119 15.43 7.58 1.47
CA LEU A 119 14.10 8.18 1.51
C LEU A 119 13.11 7.27 2.24
N TYR A 120 12.32 7.85 3.13
CA TYR A 120 11.25 7.20 3.86
C TYR A 120 9.98 8.06 3.82
N PHE A 121 8.87 7.45 4.23
CA PHE A 121 7.59 8.12 4.32
C PHE A 121 6.98 7.91 5.71
N MET A 122 6.57 9.01 6.33
CA MET A 122 5.74 9.02 7.52
C MET A 122 4.30 9.26 7.08
N SER A 123 3.43 8.26 7.23
CA SER A 123 2.00 8.38 6.98
C SER A 123 1.26 8.64 8.28
N VAL A 124 0.35 9.60 8.25
CA VAL A 124 -0.69 9.84 9.26
C VAL A 124 -2.02 9.62 8.58
N SER A 125 -2.79 8.64 9.05
CA SER A 125 -4.11 8.33 8.51
C SER A 125 -5.17 8.27 9.59
N SER A 126 -6.39 8.61 9.20
CA SER A 126 -7.61 8.45 9.97
C SER A 126 -8.65 7.73 9.10
N SER A 127 -9.87 7.58 9.60
CA SER A 127 -11.04 7.06 8.87
C SER A 127 -11.31 7.82 7.55
N ASN A 128 -11.03 9.13 7.53
CA ASN A 128 -11.45 10.07 6.49
C ASN A 128 -10.30 10.69 5.68
N PHE A 129 -9.05 10.56 6.13
CA PHE A 129 -7.90 11.13 5.43
C PHE A 129 -6.64 10.25 5.54
N LYS A 130 -5.70 10.51 4.63
CA LYS A 130 -4.35 9.99 4.71
C LYS A 130 -3.37 11.02 4.16
N ILE A 131 -2.39 11.40 4.97
CA ILE A 131 -1.29 12.31 4.59
C ILE A 131 0.02 11.56 4.74
N ALA A 132 0.91 11.69 3.75
CA ALA A 132 2.27 11.18 3.82
C ALA A 132 3.28 12.33 3.74
N LYS A 133 4.25 12.34 4.65
CA LYS A 133 5.39 13.26 4.67
C LYS A 133 6.67 12.52 4.31
N LYS A 134 7.49 13.13 3.45
CA LYS A 134 8.81 12.61 3.09
C LYS A 134 9.78 12.85 4.23
N LEU A 135 10.55 11.82 4.58
CA LEU A 135 11.67 11.90 5.52
C LEU A 135 12.96 11.51 4.80
N ILE A 136 13.92 12.42 4.77
CA ILE A 136 15.26 12.16 4.23
C ILE A 136 16.14 11.74 5.39
N VAL A 137 16.78 10.57 5.30
CA VAL A 137 17.78 10.11 6.26
C VAL A 137 19.16 10.29 5.63
N SER A 138 20.02 11.06 6.28
CA SER A 138 21.40 11.27 5.88
C SER A 138 22.38 10.56 6.81
N GLU A 139 23.64 10.49 6.39
CA GLU A 139 24.76 10.05 7.24
C GLU A 139 25.02 10.98 8.44
#